data_AF-A0A7M7JF42-F1
#
_entry.id   AF-A0A7M7JF42-F1
#
_cell.length_a   1.000
_cell.length_b   1.000
_cell.length_c   1.000
_cell.angle_alpha   90.00
_cell.angle_beta   90.00
_cell.angle_gamma   90.00
#
_symmetry.space_group_name_H-M   'P 1'
#
loop_
_entity.id
_entity.type
_entity.pdbx_description
1 polymer ?
#
loop_
_entity_poly.entity_id
_entity_poly.type
_entity_poly.pdbx_seq_one_letter_code
_entity_poly.pdbx_strand_id
1 'polypeptide(L)'
;MPSFKGAQMFLRDLPDNLNPGRIPLKPLGFSNRVLSSCDACGESSARRIIGSCGHSFCFACCISHRNSDGVLKFQCSKCKKIRTGEKNEITENVLSDMRFMCSCGLEGTLVEIKKHLWKDDVDHQSTRIIEFPLKSESHQDIIRVLSEKLESFKASITAEKESRKAYFWFDLKDIVEQIGGEEKNIIGPYINWRLGGYPCEFSMDVELIDNSFFLGAFLRIHRDQTGYESWPVKKEIIFELFDNQGRSVKKNQTATYRAGKPIWDGFAGPLSDRQRWGVRKFYEITSTSAFEQDMLHDGAVCLCVEFLPLF
;
A
#
# COMPACT_ATOMS: atom_id res chain seq x y z
N MET A 1 23.42 -23.05 -23.30
CA MET A 1 23.96 -22.28 -22.16
C MET A 1 23.01 -22.43 -20.99
N PRO A 2 23.47 -22.83 -19.79
CA PRO A 2 22.59 -23.16 -18.69
C PRO A 2 21.96 -21.88 -18.12
N SER A 3 20.63 -21.82 -18.08
CA SER A 3 19.86 -20.73 -17.50
C SER A 3 19.96 -20.78 -15.97
N PHE A 4 20.91 -20.04 -15.39
CA PHE A 4 20.95 -19.81 -13.94
C PHE A 4 19.83 -18.83 -13.54
N LYS A 5 18.63 -19.38 -13.32
CA LYS A 5 17.48 -18.70 -12.69
C LYS A 5 17.78 -18.44 -11.21
N GLY A 6 18.52 -17.38 -10.91
CA GLY A 6 18.56 -16.82 -9.54
C GLY A 6 17.25 -16.07 -9.27
N ALA A 7 16.64 -16.32 -8.11
CA ALA A 7 15.41 -15.64 -7.70
C ALA A 7 15.66 -14.14 -7.47
N GLN A 8 14.75 -13.30 -7.95
CA GLN A 8 14.72 -11.88 -7.60
C GLN A 8 14.31 -11.71 -6.14
N MET A 9 14.88 -10.72 -5.45
CA MET A 9 14.58 -10.39 -4.06
C MET A 9 14.37 -8.90 -3.86
N PHE A 10 13.62 -8.56 -2.82
CA PHE A 10 13.46 -7.20 -2.31
C PHE A 10 14.16 -7.12 -0.96
N LEU A 11 15.01 -6.11 -0.78
CA LEU A 11 15.75 -5.89 0.45
C LEU A 11 15.04 -4.88 1.35
N ARG A 12 14.97 -5.19 2.64
CA ARG A 12 14.43 -4.33 3.71
C ARG A 12 15.44 -4.11 4.82
N ASP A 13 15.15 -3.11 5.66
CA ASP A 13 15.91 -2.75 6.85
C ASP A 13 17.38 -2.42 6.54
N LEU A 14 17.62 -1.81 5.38
CA LEU A 14 18.94 -1.33 4.98
C LEU A 14 19.21 0.05 5.59
N PRO A 15 20.46 0.34 6.00
CA PRO A 15 20.91 1.69 6.35
C PRO A 15 20.63 2.70 5.22
N ASP A 16 20.31 3.94 5.58
CA ASP A 16 19.89 4.96 4.60
C ASP A 16 20.91 5.18 3.49
N ASN A 17 22.20 5.20 3.82
CA ASN A 17 23.30 5.34 2.86
C ASN A 17 23.38 4.17 1.86
N LEU A 18 22.89 2.99 2.22
CA LEU A 18 22.88 1.77 1.40
C LEU A 18 21.52 1.47 0.76
N ASN A 19 20.47 2.24 1.05
CA ASN A 19 19.12 1.92 0.61
C ASN A 19 18.84 2.45 -0.82
N PRO A 20 18.70 1.59 -1.86
CA PRO A 20 18.36 2.00 -3.22
C PRO A 20 16.84 2.19 -3.43
N GLY A 21 16.03 2.08 -2.38
CA GLY A 21 14.56 2.03 -2.48
C GLY A 21 14.04 0.64 -2.81
N ARG A 22 12.71 0.51 -2.98
CA ARG A 22 12.05 -0.77 -3.21
C ARG A 22 12.15 -1.19 -4.68
N ILE A 23 13.29 -1.77 -5.04
CA ILE A 23 13.54 -2.31 -6.38
C ILE A 23 13.86 -3.81 -6.34
N PRO A 24 13.49 -4.57 -7.39
CA PRO A 24 13.88 -5.97 -7.50
C PRO A 24 15.39 -6.06 -7.77
N LEU A 25 16.09 -6.82 -6.94
CA LEU A 25 17.51 -7.09 -7.05
C LEU A 25 17.77 -8.57 -7.18
N LYS A 26 18.79 -8.95 -7.94
CA LYS A 26 19.29 -10.33 -7.99
C LYS A 26 20.62 -10.39 -7.26
N PRO A 27 20.77 -11.18 -6.18
CA PRO A 27 22.04 -11.27 -5.47
C PRO A 27 23.09 -11.97 -6.34
N LEU A 28 24.33 -11.48 -6.29
CA LEU A 28 25.46 -12.06 -7.02
C LEU A 28 26.48 -12.66 -6.05
N GLY A 29 27.09 -13.78 -6.45
CA GLY A 29 28.18 -14.41 -5.70
C GLY A 29 27.82 -14.73 -4.24
N PHE A 30 28.61 -14.18 -3.31
CA PHE A 30 28.47 -14.41 -1.87
C PHE A 30 27.14 -13.90 -1.30
N SER A 31 26.57 -12.83 -1.86
CA SER A 31 25.30 -12.25 -1.41
C SER A 31 24.15 -13.26 -1.43
N ASN A 32 24.15 -14.18 -2.40
CA ASN A 32 23.11 -15.20 -2.57
C ASN A 32 23.14 -16.29 -1.48
N ARG A 33 24.25 -16.42 -0.74
CA ARG A 33 24.39 -17.39 0.36
C ARG A 33 24.08 -16.76 1.71
N VAL A 34 24.33 -15.47 1.85
CA VAL A 34 24.14 -14.76 3.12
C VAL A 34 22.70 -14.34 3.31
N LEU A 35 22.04 -13.87 2.26
CA LEU A 35 20.67 -13.37 2.33
C LEU A 35 19.68 -14.53 2.20
N SER A 36 18.83 -14.70 3.21
CA SER A 36 17.69 -15.62 3.15
C SER A 36 16.40 -14.82 3.05
N SER A 37 15.43 -15.35 2.31
CA SER A 37 14.07 -14.82 2.33
C SER A 37 13.41 -15.11 3.66
N CYS A 38 12.57 -14.19 4.10
CA CYS A 38 11.66 -14.40 5.22
C CYS A 38 10.60 -15.43 4.82
N ASP A 39 10.42 -16.48 5.62
CA ASP A 39 9.40 -17.51 5.39
C ASP A 39 7.96 -16.97 5.46
N ALA A 40 7.76 -15.79 6.04
CA ALA A 40 6.45 -15.14 6.12
C ALA A 40 6.16 -14.20 4.95
N CYS A 41 7.06 -13.26 4.62
CA CYS A 41 6.81 -12.23 3.60
C CYS A 41 7.54 -12.45 2.27
N GLY A 42 8.46 -13.43 2.19
CA GLY A 42 9.27 -13.70 1.00
C GLY A 42 10.41 -12.69 0.76
N GLU A 43 10.38 -11.53 1.41
CA GLU A 43 11.42 -10.51 1.27
C GLU A 43 12.67 -10.83 2.09
N SER A 44 13.81 -10.28 1.68
CA SER A 44 15.09 -10.43 2.38
C SER A 44 15.33 -9.21 3.26
N SER A 45 15.73 -9.44 4.52
CA SER A 45 16.04 -8.36 5.45
C SER A 45 17.46 -8.53 5.98
N ALA A 46 18.15 -7.40 6.19
CA ALA A 46 19.42 -7.37 6.91
C ALA A 46 19.27 -7.78 8.38
N ARG A 47 18.05 -7.78 8.93
CA ARG A 47 17.75 -8.08 10.34
C ARG A 47 16.72 -9.21 10.44
N ARG A 48 17.18 -10.39 10.85
CA ARG A 48 16.35 -11.61 10.85
C ARG A 48 16.53 -12.47 12.09
N ILE A 49 15.51 -13.25 12.38
CA ILE A 49 15.53 -14.29 13.40
C ILE A 49 15.63 -15.63 12.68
N ILE A 50 16.68 -16.38 12.99
CA ILE A 50 16.86 -17.75 12.50
C ILE A 50 16.47 -18.69 13.63
N GLY A 51 15.43 -19.49 13.40
CA GLY A 51 14.95 -20.43 14.39
C GLY A 51 15.70 -21.74 14.42
N SER A 52 15.72 -22.38 15.58
CA SER A 52 16.16 -23.78 15.73
C SER A 52 15.36 -24.77 14.87
N CYS A 53 14.19 -24.36 14.39
CA CYS A 53 13.38 -25.11 13.44
C CYS A 53 13.81 -24.96 11.97
N GLY A 54 14.87 -24.20 11.68
CA GLY A 54 15.37 -23.95 10.32
C GLY A 54 14.67 -22.82 9.56
N HIS A 55 13.57 -22.28 10.09
CA HIS A 55 12.85 -21.17 9.47
C HIS A 55 13.45 -19.81 9.84
N SER A 56 13.43 -18.88 8.89
CA SER A 56 14.00 -17.54 8.97
C SER A 56 12.90 -16.48 8.82
N PHE A 57 12.88 -15.49 9.71
CA PHE A 57 11.89 -14.43 9.68
C PHE A 57 12.51 -13.05 9.80
N CYS A 58 11.98 -12.08 9.04
CA CYS A 58 12.30 -10.68 9.25
C CYS A 58 11.85 -10.22 10.64
N PHE A 59 12.51 -9.23 11.25
CA PHE A 59 12.09 -8.73 12.57
C PHE A 59 10.65 -8.22 12.58
N ALA A 60 10.22 -7.54 11.51
CA ALA A 60 8.84 -7.07 11.36
C ALA A 60 7.82 -8.21 11.22
N CYS A 61 8.26 -9.41 10.83
CA CYS A 61 7.42 -10.55 10.52
C CYS A 61 7.26 -11.52 11.69
N CYS A 62 8.05 -11.33 12.75
CA CYS A 62 8.27 -12.34 13.78
C CYS A 62 7.96 -11.80 15.17
N ILE A 63 6.92 -12.35 15.81
CA ILE A 63 6.66 -12.10 17.23
C ILE A 63 7.73 -12.84 18.03
N SER A 64 8.61 -12.09 18.68
CA SER A 64 9.70 -12.64 19.50
C SER A 64 9.81 -11.93 20.83
N HIS A 65 10.19 -12.67 21.87
CA HIS A 65 10.44 -12.17 23.21
C HIS A 65 11.71 -12.82 23.76
N ARG A 66 12.48 -12.07 24.56
CA ARG A 66 13.56 -12.65 25.36
C ARG A 66 13.00 -13.03 26.72
N ASN A 67 13.23 -14.28 27.12
CA ASN A 67 12.94 -14.70 28.50
C ASN A 67 13.97 -14.11 29.47
N SER A 68 13.69 -14.21 30.77
CA SER A 68 14.60 -13.89 31.88
C SER A 68 15.99 -14.52 31.73
N ASP A 69 16.05 -15.69 31.09
CA ASP A 69 17.30 -16.45 30.85
C ASP A 69 18.06 -15.97 29.61
N GLY A 70 17.65 -14.85 28.99
CA GLY A 70 18.28 -14.26 27.80
C GLY A 70 17.96 -14.96 26.48
N VAL A 71 17.37 -16.17 26.53
CA VAL A 71 16.99 -16.97 25.36
C VAL A 71 15.87 -16.28 24.58
N LEU A 72 16.10 -16.07 23.28
CA LEU A 72 15.11 -15.54 22.36
C LEU A 72 14.13 -16.66 21.95
N LYS A 73 12.86 -16.47 22.29
CA LYS A 73 11.75 -17.29 21.83
C LYS A 73 10.93 -16.53 20.82
N PHE A 74 10.40 -17.22 19.83
CA PHE A 74 9.55 -16.64 18.82
C PHE A 74 8.46 -17.61 18.36
N GLN A 75 7.33 -17.05 17.90
CA GLN A 75 6.23 -17.82 17.34
C GLN A 75 6.54 -18.16 15.88
N CYS A 76 6.90 -19.40 15.57
CA CYS A 76 7.15 -19.80 14.19
C CYS A 76 5.82 -19.97 13.45
N SER A 77 5.56 -19.13 12.43
CA SER A 77 4.32 -19.17 11.65
C SER A 77 4.19 -20.40 10.74
N LYS A 78 5.30 -21.08 10.43
CA LYS A 78 5.35 -22.34 9.68
C LYS A 78 5.13 -23.56 10.57
N CYS A 79 5.86 -23.65 11.68
CA CYS A 79 5.70 -24.76 12.63
C CYS A 79 4.46 -24.65 13.53
N LYS A 80 3.81 -23.47 13.58
CA LYS A 80 2.71 -23.13 14.49
C LYS A 80 3.02 -23.38 15.98
N LYS A 81 4.31 -23.28 16.36
CA LYS A 81 4.81 -23.53 17.71
C LYS A 81 5.80 -22.44 18.12
N ILE A 82 5.91 -22.20 19.42
CA ILE A 82 6.98 -21.36 19.98
C ILE A 82 8.30 -22.11 19.85
N ARG A 83 9.30 -21.44 19.29
CA ARG A 83 10.65 -21.97 19.06
C ARG A 83 11.68 -21.02 19.63
N THR A 84 12.88 -21.53 19.86
CA THR A 84 14.06 -20.71 20.16
C THR A 84 14.71 -20.29 18.85
N GLY A 85 15.36 -19.14 18.84
CA GLY A 85 16.11 -18.67 17.68
C GLY A 85 17.18 -17.68 18.04
N GLU A 86 17.89 -17.21 17.03
CA GLU A 86 18.96 -16.23 17.17
C GLU A 86 18.68 -15.01 16.29
N LYS A 87 18.99 -13.83 16.82
CA LYS A 87 19.01 -12.61 16.02
C LYS A 87 20.28 -12.63 15.18
N ASN A 88 20.11 -12.57 13.86
CA ASN A 88 21.16 -12.43 12.91
C ASN A 88 20.96 -11.08 12.21
N GLU A 89 21.89 -10.16 12.45
CA GLU A 89 21.93 -8.86 11.79
C GLU A 89 23.18 -8.82 10.92
N ILE A 90 23.02 -8.50 9.65
CA ILE A 90 24.13 -8.33 8.72
C ILE A 90 24.68 -6.93 8.95
N THR A 91 25.97 -6.85 9.25
CA THR A 91 26.62 -5.57 9.52
C THR A 91 26.69 -4.72 8.26
N GLU A 92 26.72 -3.40 8.43
CA GLU A 92 26.80 -2.44 7.33
C GLU A 92 28.03 -2.66 6.43
N ASN A 93 29.18 -3.03 7.01
CA ASN A 93 30.38 -3.38 6.26
C ASN A 93 30.12 -4.54 5.30
N VAL A 94 29.49 -5.60 5.79
CA VAL A 94 29.18 -6.78 4.95
C VAL A 94 28.14 -6.42 3.89
N LEU A 95 27.13 -5.61 4.21
CA LEU A 95 26.12 -5.14 3.24
C LEU A 95 26.75 -4.27 2.13
N SER A 96 27.74 -3.46 2.48
CA SER A 96 28.43 -2.57 1.53
C SER A 96 29.23 -3.34 0.49
N ASP A 97 29.78 -4.49 0.88
CA ASP A 97 30.56 -5.38 0.01
C ASP A 97 29.69 -6.33 -0.83
N MET A 98 28.38 -6.43 -0.53
CA MET A 98 27.48 -7.28 -1.28
C MET A 98 27.21 -6.72 -2.69
N ARG A 99 27.29 -7.62 -3.68
CA ARG A 99 26.99 -7.30 -5.07
C ARG A 99 25.62 -7.82 -5.48
N PHE A 100 24.95 -7.02 -6.30
CA PHE A 100 23.62 -7.28 -6.85
C PHE A 100 23.58 -6.89 -8.32
N MET A 101 22.63 -7.48 -9.03
CA MET A 101 22.25 -7.09 -10.38
C MET A 101 20.88 -6.40 -10.30
N CYS A 102 20.83 -5.18 -10.83
CA CYS A 102 19.60 -4.42 -11.05
C CYS A 102 18.80 -5.02 -12.21
N SER A 103 17.51 -4.74 -12.29
CA SER A 103 16.64 -5.19 -13.39
C SER A 103 17.09 -4.67 -14.77
N CYS A 104 17.78 -3.54 -14.85
CA CYS A 104 18.37 -3.00 -16.08
C CYS A 104 19.65 -3.73 -16.53
N GLY A 105 20.16 -4.68 -15.74
CA GLY A 105 21.39 -5.41 -16.00
C GLY A 105 22.66 -4.81 -15.38
N LEU A 106 22.58 -3.64 -14.74
CA LEU A 106 23.72 -3.08 -14.00
C LEU A 106 24.09 -3.99 -12.82
N GLU A 107 25.35 -4.40 -12.74
CA GLU A 107 25.91 -5.12 -11.60
C GLU A 107 26.74 -4.18 -10.72
N GLY A 108 26.47 -4.17 -9.42
CA GLY A 108 27.20 -3.30 -8.49
C GLY A 108 26.86 -3.56 -7.03
N THR A 109 27.50 -2.81 -6.15
CA THR A 109 27.14 -2.71 -4.73
C THR A 109 25.84 -1.94 -4.56
N LEU A 110 25.23 -2.01 -3.36
CA LEU A 110 24.05 -1.21 -3.05
C LEU A 110 24.30 0.31 -3.20
N VAL A 111 25.51 0.79 -2.88
CA VAL A 111 25.90 2.20 -3.06
C VAL A 111 25.92 2.58 -4.54
N GLU A 112 26.52 1.73 -5.37
CA GLU A 112 26.61 1.96 -6.82
C GLU A 112 25.23 1.93 -7.47
N ILE A 113 24.38 0.97 -7.09
CA ILE A 113 23.01 0.87 -7.57
C ILE A 113 22.18 2.07 -7.10
N LYS A 114 22.31 2.50 -5.84
CA LYS A 114 21.63 3.70 -5.36
C LYS A 114 22.04 4.94 -6.15
N LYS A 115 23.34 5.12 -6.41
CA LYS A 115 23.85 6.24 -7.22
C LYS A 115 23.35 6.18 -8.67
N HIS A 116 23.27 4.98 -9.24
CA HIS A 116 22.73 4.74 -10.58
C HIS A 116 21.25 5.16 -10.67
N LEU A 117 20.42 4.70 -9.72
CA LEU A 117 19.00 5.06 -9.68
C LEU A 117 18.79 6.56 -9.43
N TRP A 118 19.66 7.20 -8.66
CA TRP A 118 19.58 8.63 -8.39
C TRP A 118 19.91 9.51 -9.60
N LYS A 119 20.68 9.00 -10.57
CA LYS A 119 21.05 9.76 -11.78
C LYS A 119 19.97 9.76 -12.87
N ASP A 120 18.90 8.96 -12.71
CA ASP A 120 17.78 8.86 -13.66
C ASP A 120 18.16 8.43 -15.10
N ASP A 121 19.36 7.86 -15.30
CA ASP A 121 19.89 7.48 -16.62
C ASP A 121 19.10 6.33 -17.30
N VAL A 122 18.29 5.58 -16.56
CA VAL A 122 17.44 4.48 -17.07
C VAL A 122 16.11 4.45 -16.31
N ASP A 123 14.99 4.33 -17.03
CA ASP A 123 13.65 4.21 -16.45
C ASP A 123 13.47 2.84 -15.78
N HIS A 124 13.81 2.77 -14.51
CA HIS A 124 13.38 1.69 -13.64
C HIS A 124 12.01 2.12 -13.15
N GLN A 125 11.02 1.23 -13.18
CA GLN A 125 9.70 1.46 -12.58
C GLN A 125 9.78 1.63 -11.04
N SER A 126 10.52 2.62 -10.57
CA SER A 126 10.13 3.46 -9.46
C SER A 126 8.78 4.04 -9.86
N THR A 127 7.77 3.90 -9.02
CA THR A 127 6.47 4.55 -9.16
C THR A 127 6.66 6.04 -9.47
N ARG A 128 6.71 6.38 -10.77
CA ARG A 128 6.78 7.75 -11.24
C ARG A 128 5.51 8.45 -10.80
N ILE A 129 5.68 9.51 -10.01
CA ILE A 129 4.68 10.55 -9.88
C ILE A 129 4.50 11.10 -11.30
N ILE A 130 3.31 10.94 -11.86
CA ILE A 130 3.00 11.40 -13.22
C ILE A 130 2.92 12.93 -13.17
N GLU A 131 3.96 13.61 -13.65
CA GLU A 131 3.90 15.04 -13.95
C GLU A 131 3.25 15.24 -15.33
N PHE A 132 2.13 15.96 -15.38
CA PHE A 132 1.44 16.31 -16.61
C PHE A 132 2.14 17.51 -17.29
N PRO A 133 2.38 17.49 -18.61
CA PRO A 133 2.94 18.64 -19.31
C PRO A 133 1.82 19.63 -19.67
N LEU A 134 1.81 20.80 -19.04
CA LEU A 134 0.94 21.92 -19.41
C LEU A 134 1.68 22.88 -20.34
N LYS A 135 1.28 22.91 -21.62
CA LYS A 135 1.65 23.99 -22.55
C LYS A 135 0.66 25.16 -22.41
N SER A 136 1.16 26.34 -22.04
CA SER A 136 0.99 27.63 -22.74
C SER A 136 1.28 28.81 -21.79
N GLU A 137 1.51 29.98 -22.37
CA GLU A 137 2.19 31.15 -21.79
C GLU A 137 1.33 31.93 -20.78
N SER A 138 1.42 31.61 -19.50
CA SER A 138 1.14 32.54 -18.38
C SER A 138 1.94 32.18 -17.11
N HIS A 139 3.04 31.44 -17.31
CA HIS A 139 3.62 30.54 -16.32
C HIS A 139 4.31 31.20 -15.12
N GLN A 140 4.73 32.47 -15.16
CA GLN A 140 5.55 33.01 -14.05
C GLN A 140 4.74 33.35 -12.78
N ASP A 141 3.53 33.87 -12.92
CA ASP A 141 2.68 34.17 -11.75
C ASP A 141 2.06 32.91 -11.15
N ILE A 142 1.71 31.94 -12.00
CA ILE A 142 1.21 30.63 -11.55
C ILE A 142 2.34 29.84 -10.90
N ILE A 143 3.56 29.85 -11.43
CA ILE A 143 4.72 29.19 -10.80
C ILE A 143 5.00 29.81 -9.43
N ARG A 144 4.91 31.13 -9.24
CA ARG A 144 5.13 31.74 -7.91
C ARG A 144 4.06 31.31 -6.91
N VAL A 145 2.79 31.40 -7.28
CA VAL A 145 1.66 30.99 -6.41
C VAL A 145 1.71 29.49 -6.13
N LEU A 146 2.05 28.67 -7.12
CA LEU A 146 2.21 27.23 -6.96
C LEU A 146 3.48 26.90 -6.16
N SER A 147 4.57 27.65 -6.26
CA SER A 147 5.78 27.41 -5.48
C SER A 147 5.59 27.80 -4.02
N GLU A 148 4.91 28.91 -3.73
CA GLU A 148 4.53 29.30 -2.36
C GLU A 148 3.54 28.31 -1.77
N LYS A 149 2.56 27.84 -2.57
CA LYS A 149 1.66 26.75 -2.17
C LYS A 149 2.39 25.42 -2.04
N LEU A 150 3.38 25.12 -2.87
CA LEU A 150 4.18 23.89 -2.83
C LEU A 150 5.12 23.90 -1.63
N GLU A 151 5.70 25.04 -1.24
CA GLU A 151 6.50 25.14 -0.01
C GLU A 151 5.61 25.11 1.23
N SER A 152 4.41 25.71 1.20
CA SER A 152 3.36 25.53 2.21
C SER A 152 2.87 24.07 2.30
N PHE A 153 2.76 23.40 1.15
CA PHE A 153 2.34 22.01 1.03
C PHE A 153 3.47 21.05 1.43
N LYS A 154 4.72 21.32 1.08
CA LYS A 154 5.92 20.59 1.53
C LYS A 154 6.11 20.75 3.03
N ALA A 155 5.95 21.96 3.56
CA ALA A 155 5.93 22.20 5.01
C ALA A 155 4.80 21.40 5.69
N SER A 156 3.63 21.28 5.04
CA SER A 156 2.53 20.42 5.49
C SER A 156 2.80 18.92 5.33
N ILE A 157 3.56 18.48 4.31
CA ILE A 157 3.96 17.07 4.09
C ILE A 157 5.02 16.64 5.11
N THR A 158 5.95 17.52 5.49
CA THR A 158 6.84 17.27 6.65
C THR A 158 6.09 17.18 7.98
N ALA A 159 4.80 17.53 8.01
CA ALA A 159 3.89 17.35 9.14
C ALA A 159 2.92 16.16 8.94
N GLU A 160 3.25 15.15 8.11
CA GLU A 160 2.53 13.86 8.05
C GLU A 160 2.67 13.06 9.36
N LYS A 161 1.98 13.53 10.41
CA LYS A 161 1.24 12.61 11.28
C LYS A 161 0.05 12.11 10.46
N GLU A 162 0.12 10.85 10.04
CA GLU A 162 -0.99 9.95 9.65
C GLU A 162 -2.32 10.67 9.31
N SER A 163 -2.53 11.05 8.06
CA SER A 163 -3.88 11.47 7.65
C SER A 163 -4.85 10.31 7.88
N ARG A 164 -5.86 10.56 8.72
CA ARG A 164 -6.91 9.60 9.06
C ARG A 164 -8.11 9.73 8.15
N LYS A 165 -8.22 10.81 7.38
CA LYS A 165 -9.38 11.15 6.57
C LYS A 165 -8.96 11.60 5.18
N ALA A 166 -9.61 11.09 4.15
CA ALA A 166 -9.33 11.45 2.76
C ALA A 166 -10.62 11.51 1.94
N TYR A 167 -10.62 12.37 0.93
CA TYR A 167 -11.73 12.59 0.00
C TYR A 167 -11.32 12.14 -1.39
N PHE A 168 -12.19 11.37 -2.03
CA PHE A 168 -11.95 10.75 -3.33
C PHE A 168 -13.05 11.15 -4.29
N TRP A 169 -12.66 11.71 -5.43
CA TRP A 169 -13.56 12.05 -6.52
C TRP A 169 -13.48 10.96 -7.58
N PHE A 170 -14.61 10.32 -7.85
CA PHE A 170 -14.72 9.32 -8.89
C PHE A 170 -15.55 9.91 -10.02
N ASP A 171 -14.95 10.03 -11.20
CA ASP A 171 -15.69 10.36 -12.42
C ASP A 171 -16.65 9.20 -12.72
N LEU A 172 -17.94 9.49 -12.64
CA LEU A 172 -19.01 8.55 -12.93
C LEU A 172 -19.82 8.99 -14.15
N LYS A 173 -19.39 10.02 -14.87
CA LYS A 173 -20.13 10.57 -16.01
C LYS A 173 -20.37 9.49 -17.08
N ASP A 174 -19.31 8.76 -17.42
CA ASP A 174 -19.38 7.64 -18.36
C ASP A 174 -20.18 6.44 -17.80
N ILE A 175 -20.26 6.31 -16.47
CA ILE A 175 -20.94 5.21 -15.78
C ILE A 175 -22.45 5.44 -15.78
N VAL A 176 -22.93 6.67 -15.64
CA VAL A 176 -24.37 6.97 -15.78
C VAL A 176 -24.86 6.72 -17.22
N GLU A 177 -24.04 7.03 -18.21
CA GLU A 177 -24.33 6.70 -19.62
C GLU A 177 -24.38 5.17 -19.85
N GLN A 178 -23.53 4.40 -19.17
CA GLN A 178 -23.48 2.93 -19.25
C GLN A 178 -24.58 2.21 -18.45
N ILE A 179 -25.17 2.83 -17.42
CA ILE A 179 -26.34 2.31 -16.69
C ILE A 179 -27.55 2.10 -17.64
N GLY A 180 -27.58 2.80 -18.78
CA GLY A 180 -28.55 2.58 -19.86
C GLY A 180 -28.22 1.42 -20.82
N GLY A 181 -27.08 0.75 -20.66
CA GLY A 181 -26.59 -0.36 -21.51
C GLY A 181 -26.85 -1.76 -20.93
N GLU A 182 -26.27 -2.80 -21.56
CA GLU A 182 -26.41 -4.22 -21.15
C GLU A 182 -25.51 -4.63 -19.97
N GLU A 183 -24.51 -3.81 -19.60
CA GLU A 183 -23.56 -4.12 -18.53
C GLU A 183 -24.18 -3.92 -17.13
N LYS A 184 -24.15 -5.00 -16.33
CA LYS A 184 -24.80 -5.05 -15.01
C LYS A 184 -23.86 -4.74 -13.85
N ASN A 185 -22.57 -4.61 -14.10
CA ASN A 185 -21.54 -4.35 -13.10
C ASN A 185 -20.41 -3.54 -13.71
N ILE A 186 -20.23 -2.32 -13.21
CA ILE A 186 -19.24 -1.36 -13.68
C ILE A 186 -18.26 -1.12 -12.54
N ILE A 187 -17.01 -1.53 -12.74
CA ILE A 187 -15.94 -1.39 -11.77
C ILE A 187 -15.28 -0.03 -11.99
N GLY A 188 -15.37 0.88 -11.02
CA GLY A 188 -14.71 2.18 -11.11
C GLY A 188 -13.20 2.10 -10.91
N PRO A 189 -12.49 3.22 -11.13
CA PRO A 189 -11.04 3.26 -11.04
C PRO A 189 -10.55 2.97 -9.61
N TYR A 190 -9.36 2.40 -9.51
CA TYR A 190 -8.68 2.18 -8.23
C TYR A 190 -7.81 3.39 -7.90
N ILE A 191 -8.08 4.04 -6.76
CA ILE A 191 -7.28 5.15 -6.26
C ILE A 191 -6.37 4.64 -5.14
N ASN A 192 -5.06 4.68 -5.38
CA ASN A 192 -4.05 4.34 -4.38
C ASN A 192 -3.90 5.47 -3.36
N TRP A 193 -3.86 5.14 -2.07
CA TRP A 193 -3.72 6.10 -1.00
C TRP A 193 -3.03 5.50 0.23
N ARG A 194 -2.66 6.34 1.20
CA ARG A 194 -2.23 5.90 2.53
C ARG A 194 -3.15 6.52 3.59
N LEU A 195 -3.95 5.70 4.26
CA LEU A 195 -4.93 6.16 5.23
C LEU A 195 -4.77 5.43 6.56
N GLY A 196 -4.71 6.19 7.66
CA GLY A 196 -4.56 5.63 9.00
C GLY A 196 -3.36 4.68 9.10
N GLY A 197 -2.25 5.03 8.43
CA GLY A 197 -0.99 4.28 8.41
C GLY A 197 -0.94 3.07 7.47
N TYR A 198 -2.06 2.72 6.80
CA TYR A 198 -2.11 1.61 5.85
C TYR A 198 -2.07 2.10 4.40
N PRO A 199 -1.26 1.47 3.52
CA PRO A 199 -1.38 1.66 2.09
C PRO A 199 -2.62 0.92 1.60
N CYS A 200 -3.47 1.63 0.89
CA CYS A 200 -4.82 1.20 0.53
C CYS A 200 -5.12 1.56 -0.92
N GLU A 201 -6.05 0.85 -1.53
CA GLU A 201 -6.78 1.31 -2.70
C GLU A 201 -8.25 1.43 -2.38
N PHE A 202 -8.85 2.46 -2.94
CA PHE A 202 -10.28 2.69 -2.89
C PHE A 202 -10.85 2.53 -4.29
N SER A 203 -11.99 1.85 -4.39
CA SER A 203 -12.76 1.80 -5.62
C SER A 203 -14.21 2.06 -5.29
N MET A 204 -14.92 2.51 -6.31
CA MET A 204 -16.35 2.67 -6.25
C MET A 204 -16.96 2.06 -7.49
N ASP A 205 -17.93 1.19 -7.29
CA ASP A 205 -18.50 0.39 -8.35
C ASP A 205 -19.99 0.67 -8.43
N VAL A 206 -20.56 0.50 -9.63
CA VAL A 206 -22.00 0.53 -9.83
C VAL A 206 -22.47 -0.86 -10.24
N GLU A 207 -23.45 -1.39 -9.52
CA GLU A 207 -23.93 -2.75 -9.75
C GLU A 207 -25.45 -2.85 -9.72
N LEU A 208 -26.01 -3.57 -10.68
CA LEU A 208 -27.43 -3.92 -10.72
C LEU A 208 -27.71 -5.10 -9.80
N ILE A 209 -28.50 -4.87 -8.75
CA ILE A 209 -28.89 -5.89 -7.76
C ILE A 209 -30.39 -5.81 -7.55
N ASP A 210 -31.11 -6.92 -7.72
CA ASP A 210 -32.56 -7.00 -7.52
C ASP A 210 -33.34 -5.93 -8.32
N ASN A 211 -32.92 -5.66 -9.57
CA ASN A 211 -33.44 -4.63 -10.49
C ASN A 211 -33.21 -3.17 -10.09
N SER A 212 -32.40 -2.90 -9.06
CA SER A 212 -31.96 -1.55 -8.71
C SER A 212 -30.45 -1.41 -8.88
N PHE A 213 -29.98 -0.25 -9.36
CA PHE A 213 -28.56 0.05 -9.41
C PHE A 213 -28.08 0.56 -8.05
N PHE A 214 -26.93 0.05 -7.60
CA PHE A 214 -26.31 0.47 -6.35
C PHE A 214 -24.89 0.95 -6.61
N LEU A 215 -24.55 2.06 -5.97
CA LEU A 215 -23.17 2.45 -5.73
C LEU A 215 -22.63 1.61 -4.57
N GLY A 216 -21.48 0.96 -4.79
CA GLY A 216 -20.73 0.23 -3.77
C GLY A 216 -19.39 0.89 -3.49
N ALA A 217 -19.03 1.02 -2.21
CA ALA A 217 -17.76 1.61 -1.78
C ALA A 217 -16.83 0.53 -1.24
N PHE A 218 -15.62 0.44 -1.78
CA PHE A 218 -14.68 -0.63 -1.46
C PHE A 218 -13.28 -0.12 -1.13
N LEU A 219 -12.63 -0.90 -0.27
CA LEU A 219 -11.25 -0.74 0.18
C LEU A 219 -10.49 -2.06 -0.07
N ARG A 220 -9.25 -1.93 -0.54
CA ARG A 220 -8.23 -2.97 -0.50
C ARG A 220 -7.04 -2.44 0.30
N ILE A 221 -6.51 -3.22 1.23
CA ILE A 221 -5.25 -2.87 1.92
C ILE A 221 -4.11 -3.59 1.20
N HIS A 222 -3.09 -2.84 0.78
CA HIS A 222 -1.97 -3.36 0.02
C HIS A 222 -1.06 -4.25 0.86
N ARG A 223 -0.63 -5.36 0.25
CA ARG A 223 0.35 -6.29 0.84
C ARG A 223 1.81 -5.85 0.60
N ASP A 224 2.05 -5.23 -0.55
CA ASP A 224 3.39 -4.99 -1.09
C ASP A 224 4.00 -3.68 -0.59
N GLN A 225 3.21 -2.86 0.08
CA GLN A 225 3.61 -1.59 0.63
C GLN A 225 3.62 -1.69 2.16
N THR A 226 4.71 -1.26 2.79
CA THR A 226 4.81 -1.23 4.25
C THR A 226 3.88 -0.15 4.80
N GLY A 227 2.84 -0.56 5.51
CA GLY A 227 2.13 0.33 6.45
C GLY A 227 2.99 0.60 7.68
N TYR A 228 2.72 1.72 8.35
CA TYR A 228 3.33 2.07 9.64
C TYR A 228 2.60 1.43 10.83
N GLU A 229 1.46 0.80 10.56
CA GLU A 229 0.49 0.38 11.56
C GLU A 229 0.44 -1.13 11.77
N SER A 230 0.05 -1.51 12.98
CA SER A 230 0.08 -2.90 13.44
C SER A 230 -1.12 -3.71 12.96
N TRP A 231 -0.88 -4.96 12.57
CA TRP A 231 -1.94 -5.92 12.24
C TRP A 231 -2.40 -6.70 13.49
N PRO A 232 -3.63 -7.24 13.52
CA PRO A 232 -4.70 -7.00 12.55
C PRO A 232 -5.15 -5.54 12.56
N VAL A 233 -5.76 -5.07 11.47
CA VAL A 233 -6.27 -3.69 11.39
C VAL A 233 -7.29 -3.53 12.52
N LYS A 234 -6.99 -2.65 13.47
CA LYS A 234 -7.84 -2.29 14.61
C LYS A 234 -8.30 -0.85 14.47
N LYS A 235 -9.04 -0.60 13.40
CA LYS A 235 -9.58 0.72 13.09
C LYS A 235 -11.08 0.63 12.95
N GLU A 236 -11.72 1.76 13.13
CA GLU A 236 -13.07 1.97 12.67
C GLU A 236 -13.00 2.67 11.32
N ILE A 237 -13.55 2.00 10.30
CA ILE A 237 -13.60 2.53 8.93
C ILE A 237 -14.94 3.19 8.74
N ILE A 238 -14.90 4.43 8.27
CA ILE A 238 -16.07 5.22 7.94
C ILE A 238 -16.03 5.53 6.45
N PHE A 239 -17.06 5.09 5.73
CA PHE A 239 -17.36 5.56 4.37
C PHE A 239 -18.46 6.62 4.46
N GLU A 240 -18.26 7.76 3.80
CA GLU A 240 -19.22 8.85 3.80
C GLU A 240 -19.36 9.44 2.38
N LEU A 241 -20.59 9.47 1.86
CA LEU A 241 -20.92 9.99 0.53
C LEU A 241 -21.46 11.40 0.64
N PHE A 242 -21.03 12.27 -0.27
CA PHE A 242 -21.47 13.66 -0.32
C PHE A 242 -22.26 13.95 -1.59
N ASP A 243 -23.26 14.80 -1.48
CA ASP A 243 -23.95 15.39 -2.62
C ASP A 243 -23.12 16.52 -3.26
N ASN A 244 -23.61 17.09 -4.36
CA ASN A 244 -22.92 18.16 -5.08
C ASN A 244 -22.92 19.52 -4.34
N GLN A 245 -23.60 19.62 -3.20
CA GLN A 245 -23.56 20.76 -2.28
C GLN A 245 -22.58 20.53 -1.12
N GLY A 246 -21.89 19.38 -1.10
CA GLY A 246 -20.96 19.01 -0.04
C GLY A 246 -21.63 18.54 1.25
N ARG A 247 -22.91 18.15 1.21
CA ARG A 247 -23.64 17.61 2.37
C ARG A 247 -23.50 16.09 2.40
N SER A 248 -23.29 15.54 3.61
CA SER A 248 -23.25 14.10 3.82
C SER A 248 -24.64 13.50 3.64
N VAL A 249 -24.80 12.60 2.66
CA VAL A 249 -26.08 11.95 2.35
C VAL A 249 -26.13 10.49 2.79
N LYS A 250 -24.95 9.85 2.94
CA LYS A 250 -24.86 8.47 3.40
C LYS A 250 -23.58 8.25 4.17
N LYS A 251 -23.69 7.56 5.30
CA LYS A 251 -22.54 7.16 6.12
C LYS A 251 -22.64 5.69 6.50
N ASN A 252 -21.54 4.95 6.39
CA ASN A 252 -21.38 3.62 6.94
C ASN A 252 -20.15 3.60 7.83
N GLN A 253 -20.31 3.01 9.02
CA GLN A 253 -19.25 2.94 10.03
C GLN A 253 -19.13 1.50 10.50
N THR A 254 -17.93 0.95 10.38
CA THR A 254 -17.68 -0.45 10.73
C THR A 254 -16.33 -0.61 11.41
N ALA A 255 -16.34 -1.25 12.58
CA ALA A 255 -15.13 -1.70 13.26
C ALA A 255 -14.50 -2.89 12.53
N THR A 256 -13.22 -2.81 12.18
CA THR A 256 -12.48 -3.88 11.50
C THR A 256 -12.18 -5.08 12.41
N TYR A 257 -12.31 -4.90 13.73
CA TYR A 257 -12.00 -5.89 14.75
C TYR A 257 -13.08 -5.90 15.85
N ARG A 258 -13.64 -7.07 16.15
CA ARG A 258 -14.70 -7.24 17.16
C ARG A 258 -14.60 -8.61 17.82
N ALA A 259 -14.90 -8.67 19.12
CA ALA A 259 -14.91 -9.92 19.90
C ALA A 259 -13.62 -10.75 19.76
N GLY A 260 -12.46 -10.07 19.79
CA GLY A 260 -11.16 -10.73 19.75
C GLY A 260 -10.74 -11.25 18.38
N LYS A 261 -11.42 -10.88 17.28
CA LYS A 261 -11.04 -11.27 15.91
C LYS A 261 -11.36 -10.18 14.87
N PRO A 262 -10.67 -10.18 13.72
CA PRO A 262 -11.04 -9.34 12.58
C PRO A 262 -12.43 -9.72 12.06
N ILE A 263 -13.20 -8.75 11.58
CA ILE A 263 -14.52 -9.01 10.99
C ILE A 263 -14.45 -9.55 9.56
N TRP A 264 -13.29 -9.39 8.92
CA TRP A 264 -13.00 -9.85 7.58
C TRP A 264 -11.53 -10.27 7.52
N ASP A 265 -11.26 -11.36 6.80
CA ASP A 265 -9.95 -12.01 6.79
C ASP A 265 -8.84 -11.06 6.28
N GLY A 266 -9.13 -10.19 5.32
CA GLY A 266 -8.14 -9.21 4.83
C GLY A 266 -7.80 -8.08 5.82
N PHE A 267 -8.47 -8.00 6.99
CA PHE A 267 -8.04 -7.19 8.12
C PHE A 267 -7.14 -7.95 9.11
N ALA A 268 -7.03 -9.27 8.99
CA ALA A 268 -6.18 -10.09 9.86
C ALA A 268 -4.69 -9.88 9.59
N GLY A 269 -4.35 -9.59 8.34
CA GLY A 269 -3.00 -9.52 7.81
C GLY A 269 -3.03 -9.50 6.28
N PRO A 270 -1.89 -9.28 5.62
CA PRO A 270 -1.81 -9.35 4.17
C PRO A 270 -2.09 -10.78 3.68
N LEU A 271 -3.33 -11.04 3.27
CA LEU A 271 -3.75 -12.29 2.61
C LEU A 271 -3.46 -12.24 1.10
N SER A 272 -3.43 -13.43 0.48
CA SER A 272 -2.93 -13.64 -0.89
C SER A 272 -3.88 -13.21 -2.01
N ASP A 273 -5.09 -12.75 -1.72
CA ASP A 273 -6.11 -12.58 -2.74
C ASP A 273 -6.39 -11.11 -3.08
N ARG A 274 -6.78 -10.88 -4.34
CA ARG A 274 -7.28 -9.61 -4.89
C ARG A 274 -8.59 -9.13 -4.24
N GLN A 275 -8.95 -9.65 -3.07
CA GLN A 275 -10.21 -9.38 -2.42
C GLN A 275 -10.22 -7.96 -1.84
N ARG A 276 -11.38 -7.35 -1.94
CA ARG A 276 -11.69 -6.03 -1.40
C ARG A 276 -12.81 -6.17 -0.38
N TRP A 277 -12.79 -5.31 0.62
CA TRP A 277 -13.85 -5.22 1.59
C TRP A 277 -14.58 -3.90 1.41
N GLY A 278 -15.89 -3.92 1.59
CA GLY A 278 -16.69 -2.73 1.36
C GLY A 278 -18.17 -2.96 1.54
N VAL A 279 -18.93 -1.93 1.24
CA VAL A 279 -20.39 -1.93 1.31
C VAL A 279 -20.92 -1.97 -0.12
N ARG A 280 -21.39 -3.14 -0.55
CA ARG A 280 -21.86 -3.37 -1.92
C ARG A 280 -23.15 -2.61 -2.25
N LYS A 281 -24.13 -2.59 -1.33
CA LYS A 281 -25.36 -1.78 -1.41
C LYS A 281 -25.20 -0.50 -0.58
N PHE A 282 -24.25 0.37 -0.93
CA PHE A 282 -23.95 1.56 -0.13
C PHE A 282 -24.97 2.68 -0.37
N TYR A 283 -25.27 2.99 -1.63
CA TYR A 283 -26.26 3.99 -2.04
C TYR A 283 -27.07 3.47 -3.23
N GLU A 284 -28.39 3.61 -3.20
CA GLU A 284 -29.27 3.17 -4.29
C GLU A 284 -29.47 4.32 -5.29
N ILE A 285 -29.24 4.02 -6.58
CA ILE A 285 -29.50 4.94 -7.69
C ILE A 285 -30.93 4.66 -8.16
N THR A 286 -31.89 5.40 -7.59
CA THR A 286 -33.32 5.23 -7.91
C THR A 286 -33.71 5.85 -9.25
N SER A 287 -33.01 6.92 -9.64
CA SER A 287 -33.18 7.61 -10.91
C SER A 287 -31.83 8.17 -11.34
N THR A 288 -31.41 7.87 -12.57
CA THR A 288 -30.13 8.35 -13.13
C THR A 288 -30.13 9.87 -13.26
N SER A 289 -31.22 10.48 -13.71
CA SER A 289 -31.31 11.94 -13.87
C SER A 289 -31.26 12.69 -12.55
N ALA A 290 -31.94 12.18 -11.52
CA ALA A 290 -31.86 12.78 -10.18
C ALA A 290 -30.47 12.57 -9.56
N PHE A 291 -29.85 11.41 -9.77
CA PHE A 291 -28.49 11.14 -9.33
C PHE A 291 -27.48 12.10 -9.99
N GLU A 292 -27.55 12.31 -11.30
CA GLU A 292 -26.71 13.29 -12.00
C GLU A 292 -26.88 14.71 -11.43
N GLN A 293 -28.13 15.13 -11.22
CA GLN A 293 -28.42 16.48 -10.75
C GLN A 293 -28.03 16.72 -9.30
N ASP A 294 -28.20 15.74 -8.42
CA ASP A 294 -28.03 15.93 -6.98
C ASP A 294 -26.68 15.45 -6.46
N MET A 295 -26.09 14.42 -7.09
CA MET A 295 -24.89 13.75 -6.57
C MET A 295 -23.62 14.11 -7.34
N LEU A 296 -23.70 14.46 -8.63
CA LEU A 296 -22.52 14.75 -9.43
C LEU A 296 -22.15 16.24 -9.38
N HIS A 297 -20.87 16.50 -9.15
CA HIS A 297 -20.24 17.80 -9.34
C HIS A 297 -19.23 17.65 -10.48
N ASP A 298 -19.45 18.35 -11.59
CA ASP A 298 -18.65 18.22 -12.82
C ASP A 298 -18.50 16.76 -13.32
N GLY A 299 -19.53 15.94 -13.14
CA GLY A 299 -19.54 14.53 -13.55
C GLY A 299 -18.92 13.55 -12.54
N ALA A 300 -18.33 14.06 -11.45
CA ALA A 300 -17.73 13.24 -10.41
C ALA A 300 -18.54 13.24 -9.12
N VAL A 301 -18.46 12.15 -8.36
CA VAL A 301 -19.03 12.06 -7.01
C VAL A 301 -17.93 11.93 -5.96
N CYS A 302 -18.18 12.49 -4.79
CA CYS A 302 -17.23 12.55 -3.69
C CYS A 302 -17.53 11.49 -2.61
N LEU A 303 -16.57 10.60 -2.38
CA LEU A 303 -16.55 9.66 -1.27
C LEU A 303 -15.43 10.05 -0.29
N CYS A 304 -15.78 10.21 0.97
CA CYS A 304 -14.80 10.30 2.05
C CYS A 304 -14.59 8.93 2.68
N VAL A 305 -13.34 8.65 3.03
CA VAL A 305 -12.96 7.52 3.88
C VAL A 305 -12.19 8.02 5.08
N GLU A 306 -12.55 7.52 6.26
CA GLU A 306 -11.90 7.86 7.51
C GLU A 306 -11.56 6.61 8.35
N PHE A 307 -10.37 6.59 8.94
CA PHE A 307 -9.83 5.54 9.80
C PHE A 307 -9.64 6.08 11.21
N LEU A 308 -10.48 5.66 12.15
CA LEU A 308 -10.35 6.01 13.55
C LEU A 308 -9.71 4.85 14.33
N PRO A 309 -8.89 5.11 15.37
CA PRO A 309 -8.43 4.05 16.27
C PRO A 309 -9.61 3.35 16.95
N LEU A 310 -9.58 2.02 17.07
CA LEU A 310 -10.42 1.32 18.04
C LEU A 310 -9.80 1.51 19.43
N PHE A 311 -10.62 1.92 20.40
CA PHE A 311 -10.23 2.18 21.79
C PHE A 311 -9.41 1.05 22.41
#